data_AF-A0A9E4ZH41-F1
#
_entry.id   AF-A0A9E4ZH41-F1
#
_cell.length_a   1.000
_cell.length_b   1.000
_cell.length_c   1.000
_cell.angle_alpha   90.00
_cell.angle_beta   90.00
_cell.angle_gamma   90.00
#
_symmetry.space_group_name_H-M   'P 1'
#
loop_
_entity.id
_entity.type
_entity.pdbx_description
1 polymer ?
#
loop_
_entity_poly.entity_id
_entity_poly.type
_entity_poly.pdbx_seq_one_letter_code
_entity_poly.pdbx_strand_id
1 'polypeptide(L)'
;MIAISGDVHADSVVYIGKEANNIDEQALDVKCSQVFIDKQSIMRNILELSQSQVEEWGVDRGTFKRIKDRIREKNYINLNTDAVERLVEGLSS
;
A
#
# COMPACT_ATOMS: atom_id res chain seq x y z
N MET A 1 9.34 43.36 22.28
CA MET A 1 9.44 42.02 22.89
C MET A 1 9.30 41.01 21.77
N ILE A 2 10.35 40.19 21.60
CA ILE A 2 10.54 39.02 20.71
C ILE A 2 10.65 39.30 19.20
N ALA A 3 11.86 39.02 18.71
CA ALA A 3 12.31 38.98 17.33
C ALA A 3 12.22 37.56 16.77
N ILE A 4 12.03 37.41 15.45
CA ILE A 4 12.52 36.24 14.71
C ILE A 4 12.70 36.59 13.23
N SER A 5 13.97 36.77 12.85
CA SER A 5 14.45 36.66 11.47
C SER A 5 14.47 35.18 11.09
N GLY A 6 13.88 34.83 9.97
CA GLY A 6 13.91 33.48 9.41
C GLY A 6 13.68 33.55 7.91
N ASP A 7 14.78 33.59 7.16
CA ASP A 7 14.81 33.45 5.71
C ASP A 7 14.25 32.08 5.33
N VAL A 8 13.07 32.06 4.70
CA VAL A 8 12.51 30.84 4.09
C VAL A 8 12.79 30.93 2.60
N HIS A 9 13.92 30.37 2.20
CA HIS A 9 14.26 30.14 0.80
C HIS A 9 13.39 29.01 0.24
N ALA A 10 12.22 29.37 -0.29
CA ALA A 10 11.34 28.43 -0.99
C ALA A 10 11.79 28.30 -2.45
N ASP A 11 12.79 27.45 -2.71
CA ASP A 11 13.11 27.00 -4.07
C ASP A 11 12.12 25.89 -4.46
N SER A 12 11.10 26.25 -5.24
CA SER A 12 10.35 25.42 -6.20
C SER A 12 8.96 26.03 -6.44
N VAL A 13 8.87 26.96 -7.40
CA VAL A 13 7.58 27.39 -7.96
C VAL A 13 7.06 26.26 -8.85
N VAL A 14 6.07 25.50 -8.38
CA VAL A 14 5.25 24.64 -9.25
C VAL A 14 4.10 25.49 -9.78
N TYR A 15 4.18 25.84 -11.05
CA TYR A 15 3.17 26.59 -11.77
C TYR A 15 1.94 25.70 -12.01
N ILE A 16 0.96 25.74 -11.12
CA ILE A 16 -0.36 25.13 -11.36
C ILE A 16 -1.17 26.15 -12.16
N GLY A 17 -1.21 25.94 -13.47
CA GLY A 17 -2.09 26.70 -14.36
C GLY A 17 -3.53 26.64 -13.83
N LYS A 18 -4.08 27.82 -13.55
CA LYS A 18 -5.45 27.99 -13.10
C LYS A 18 -6.40 27.54 -14.20
N GLU A 19 -7.29 26.61 -13.88
CA GLU A 19 -8.63 26.62 -14.45
C GLU A 19 -9.62 26.56 -13.28
N ALA A 20 -10.09 27.75 -12.90
CA ALA A 20 -11.21 27.89 -11.99
C ALA A 20 -12.48 27.56 -12.79
N ASN A 21 -13.10 26.41 -12.51
CA ASN A 21 -14.52 26.24 -12.80
C ASN A 21 -15.25 25.76 -11.54
N ASN A 22 -16.25 26.55 -11.20
CA ASN A 22 -16.96 26.63 -9.94
C ASN A 22 -17.92 25.44 -9.79
N ILE A 23 -17.71 24.57 -8.79
CA ILE A 23 -18.78 23.76 -8.20
C ILE A 23 -18.56 23.78 -6.69
N ASP A 24 -19.42 24.58 -6.06
CA ASP A 24 -20.06 24.42 -4.76
C ASP A 24 -19.31 23.59 -3.70
N GLU A 25 -19.24 24.15 -2.50
CA GLU A 25 -18.82 23.53 -1.24
C GLU A 25 -19.57 22.22 -0.97
N GLN A 26 -19.29 21.17 -1.73
CA GLN A 26 -19.55 19.82 -1.34
C GLN A 26 -18.35 19.46 -0.49
N ALA A 27 -18.54 19.57 0.82
CA ALA A 27 -17.75 18.81 1.77
C ALA A 27 -17.73 17.37 1.26
N LEU A 28 -16.63 17.00 0.57
CA LEU A 28 -16.35 15.62 0.24
C LEU A 28 -16.03 14.95 1.58
N ASP A 29 -17.08 14.56 2.31
CA ASP A 29 -17.03 13.49 3.28
C ASP A 29 -16.81 12.19 2.50
N VAL A 30 -15.63 12.08 1.90
CA VAL A 30 -15.14 10.83 1.35
C VAL A 30 -14.13 10.32 2.37
N LYS A 31 -14.68 9.95 3.53
CA LYS A 31 -14.09 8.97 4.46
C LYS A 31 -14.11 7.55 3.85
N CYS A 32 -13.89 7.42 2.54
CA CYS A 32 -13.49 6.17 1.96
C CYS A 32 -11.98 6.25 1.83
N SER A 33 -11.27 5.74 2.84
CA SER A 33 -9.87 5.34 2.69
C SER A 33 -9.78 4.51 1.43
N GLN A 34 -9.40 5.12 0.31
CA GLN A 34 -8.97 4.39 -0.86
C GLN A 34 -7.67 3.74 -0.44
N VAL A 35 -7.77 2.53 0.13
CA VAL A 35 -6.61 1.70 0.42
C VAL A 35 -6.04 1.35 -0.94
N PHE A 36 -5.07 2.13 -1.39
CA PHE A 36 -4.25 1.78 -2.54
C PHE A 36 -3.48 0.51 -2.17
N ILE A 37 -4.01 -0.65 -2.55
CA ILE A 37 -3.34 -1.92 -2.30
C ILE A 37 -2.19 -2.07 -3.29
N ASP A 38 -0.96 -1.83 -2.84
CA ASP A 38 0.24 -2.05 -3.64
C ASP A 38 0.54 -3.54 -3.78
N LYS A 39 -0.08 -4.17 -4.79
CA LYS A 39 0.07 -5.61 -5.05
C LYS A 39 1.53 -6.01 -5.29
N GLN A 40 2.35 -5.14 -5.85
CA GLN A 40 3.76 -5.44 -6.10
C GLN A 40 4.56 -5.56 -4.80
N SER A 41 4.36 -4.65 -3.84
CA SER A 41 4.98 -4.73 -2.52
C SER A 41 4.49 -5.96 -1.76
N ILE A 42 3.20 -6.29 -1.82
CA ILE A 42 2.67 -7.52 -1.22
C ILE A 42 3.35 -8.76 -1.81
N MET A 43 3.49 -8.83 -3.13
CA MET A 43 4.16 -9.96 -3.78
C MET A 43 5.63 -10.08 -3.37
N ARG A 44 6.37 -8.96 -3.27
CA ARG A 44 7.75 -8.96 -2.77
C ARG A 44 7.82 -9.45 -1.33
N ASN A 45 7.02 -8.87 -0.44
CA ASN A 45 6.98 -9.24 0.97
C ASN A 45 6.68 -10.75 1.14
N ILE A 46 5.69 -11.27 0.40
CA ILE A 46 5.35 -12.71 0.42
C ILE A 46 6.51 -13.59 -0.07
N LEU A 47 7.30 -13.12 -1.04
CA LEU A 47 8.49 -13.85 -1.49
C LEU A 47 9.60 -13.89 -0.44
N GLU A 48 9.68 -12.89 0.43
CA GLU A 48 10.67 -12.75 1.51
C GLU A 48 10.29 -13.49 2.79
N LEU A 49 9.00 -13.80 2.99
CA LEU A 49 8.53 -14.55 4.16
C LEU A 49 9.19 -15.93 4.29
N SER A 50 9.55 -16.26 5.53
CA SER A 50 10.03 -17.57 5.93
C SER A 50 8.87 -18.57 6.09
N GLN A 51 9.16 -19.85 5.86
CA GLN A 51 8.15 -20.91 6.02
C GLN A 51 7.58 -20.94 7.46
N SER A 52 8.42 -20.71 8.47
CA SER A 52 8.01 -20.73 9.88
C SER A 52 6.99 -19.66 10.24
N GLN A 53 7.15 -18.43 9.73
CA GLN A 53 6.20 -17.34 9.96
C GLN A 53 4.86 -17.65 9.30
N VAL A 54 4.90 -18.23 8.10
CA VAL A 54 3.71 -18.57 7.33
C VAL A 54 2.92 -19.72 7.98
N GLU A 55 3.61 -20.69 8.58
CA GLU A 55 2.98 -21.75 9.37
C GLU A 55 2.35 -21.22 10.66
N GLU A 56 2.98 -20.24 11.33
CA GLU A 56 2.39 -19.55 12.49
C GLU A 56 1.08 -18.83 12.13
N TRP A 57 0.97 -18.34 10.90
CA TRP A 57 -0.27 -17.75 10.35
C TRP A 57 -1.26 -18.77 9.79
N GLY A 58 -1.01 -20.07 10.01
CA GLY A 58 -1.93 -21.15 9.65
C GLY A 58 -1.98 -21.48 8.16
N VAL A 59 -0.95 -21.10 7.38
CA VAL A 59 -0.86 -21.42 5.95
C VAL A 59 0.12 -22.57 5.74
N ASP A 60 -0.41 -23.67 5.19
CA ASP A 60 0.38 -24.87 4.87
C ASP A 60 1.52 -24.59 3.88
N ARG A 61 2.63 -25.33 4.03
CA ARG A 61 3.82 -25.27 3.16
C ARG A 61 3.53 -25.48 1.68
N GLY A 62 2.67 -26.44 1.33
CA GLY A 62 2.27 -26.71 -0.05
C GLY A 62 1.49 -25.53 -0.64
N THR A 63 0.60 -24.94 0.16
CA THR A 63 -0.15 -23.73 -0.23
C THR A 63 0.77 -22.54 -0.42
N PHE A 64 1.68 -22.28 0.52
CA PHE A 64 2.65 -21.20 0.41
C PHE A 64 3.55 -21.35 -0.82
N LYS A 65 4.06 -22.56 -1.07
CA LYS A 65 4.84 -22.86 -2.28
C LYS A 65 4.07 -22.51 -3.55
N ARG A 66 2.81 -22.97 -3.68
CA ARG A 66 1.95 -22.65 -4.84
C ARG A 66 1.68 -21.16 -5.00
N ILE A 67 1.63 -20.39 -3.91
CA ILE A 67 1.52 -18.93 -3.97
C ILE A 67 2.82 -18.35 -4.54
N LYS A 68 4.00 -18.75 -4.02
CA LYS A 68 5.30 -18.28 -4.53
C LYS A 68 5.53 -18.64 -6.00
N ASP A 69 5.17 -19.86 -6.41
CA ASP A 69 5.27 -20.30 -7.81
C ASP A 69 4.41 -19.41 -8.71
N ARG A 70 3.14 -19.15 -8.34
CA ARG A 70 2.26 -18.23 -9.12
C ARG A 70 2.81 -16.82 -9.22
N ILE A 71 3.40 -16.29 -8.15
CA ILE A 71 4.03 -14.96 -8.18
C ILE A 71 5.23 -14.97 -9.13
N ARG A 72 6.09 -15.99 -9.07
CA ARG A 72 7.30 -16.08 -9.91
C ARG A 72 7.00 -16.32 -11.39
N GLU A 73 6.03 -17.19 -11.68
CA GLU A 73 5.71 -17.60 -13.05
C GLU A 73 4.76 -16.62 -13.74
N LYS A 74 3.79 -16.08 -13.00
CA LYS A 74 2.68 -15.28 -13.58
C LYS A 74 2.68 -13.83 -13.13
N ASN A 75 3.59 -13.44 -12.22
CA ASN A 75 3.61 -12.11 -11.59
C ASN A 75 2.22 -11.69 -11.07
N TYR A 76 1.50 -12.66 -10.51
CA TYR A 76 0.10 -12.53 -10.16
C TYR A 76 -0.19 -13.12 -8.79
N ILE A 77 -1.02 -12.41 -8.03
CA ILE A 77 -1.56 -12.86 -6.76
C ILE A 77 -3.06 -12.54 -6.67
N ASN A 78 -3.84 -13.51 -6.17
CA ASN A 78 -5.25 -13.31 -5.86
C ASN A 78 -5.37 -13.02 -4.36
N LEU A 79 -5.69 -11.77 -4.01
CA LEU A 79 -5.83 -11.34 -2.62
C LEU A 79 -7.12 -11.84 -1.96
N ASN A 80 -8.11 -12.27 -2.74
CA ASN A 80 -9.40 -12.74 -2.24
C ASN A 80 -9.37 -14.20 -1.77
N THR A 81 -8.20 -14.85 -1.78
CA THR A 81 -8.08 -16.21 -1.24
C THR A 81 -7.73 -16.13 0.23
N ASP A 82 -8.46 -16.87 1.04
CA ASP A 82 -8.28 -17.00 2.50
C ASP A 82 -6.81 -17.21 2.92
N ALA A 83 -6.04 -18.03 2.19
CA ALA A 83 -4.60 -18.19 2.46
C ALA A 83 -3.76 -16.93 2.20
N VAL A 84 -4.09 -16.13 1.18
CA VAL A 84 -3.38 -14.88 0.88
C VAL A 84 -3.86 -13.76 1.79
N GLU A 85 -5.12 -13.74 2.17
CA GLU A 85 -5.67 -12.80 3.15
C GLU A 85 -4.91 -12.92 4.49
N ARG A 86 -4.73 -14.13 5.02
CA ARG A 86 -3.91 -14.37 6.21
C ARG A 86 -2.47 -13.88 6.09
N LEU A 87 -1.85 -14.06 4.91
CA LEU A 87 -0.51 -13.53 4.66
C LEU A 87 -0.47 -12.00 4.67
N VAL A 88 -1.50 -11.34 4.12
CA VAL A 88 -1.58 -9.87 4.09
C VAL A 88 -1.88 -9.29 5.48
N GLU A 89 -2.74 -9.94 6.25
CA GLU A 89 -3.02 -9.58 7.64
C GLU A 89 -1.76 -9.73 8.51
N GLY A 90 -1.02 -10.83 8.35
CA GLY A 90 0.25 -11.05 9.06
C GLY A 90 1.36 -10.07 8.66
N LEU A 91 1.32 -9.52 7.44
CA LEU A 91 2.22 -8.45 7.00
C LEU A 91 1.85 -7.06 7.52
N SER A 92 0.62 -6.90 8.01
CA SER A 92 0.09 -5.62 8.51
C SER A 92 0.12 -5.51 10.04
N SER A 93 0.53 -6.59 10.72
CA SER A 93 0.68 -6.69 12.19
C SER A 93 2.13 -6.48 12.62
#